data_AF-A0AAV4B6T2-F1
#
_entry.id   AF-A0AAV4B6T2-F1
#
_cell.length_a   1.000
_cell.length_b   1.000
_cell.length_c   1.000
_cell.angle_alpha   90.00
_cell.angle_beta   90.00
_cell.angle_gamma   90.00
#
_symmetry.space_group_name_H-M   'P 1'
#
loop_
_entity.id
_entity.type
_entity.pdbx_description
1 polymer ?
#
loop_
_entity_poly.entity_id
_entity_poly.type
_entity_poly.pdbx_seq_one_letter_code
_entity_poly.pdbx_strand_id
1 'polypeptide(L)'
;MTTMEEIVKKADLSGYRSEKREEYLKQEFELLDERQEKKEEAERQEKKKEAERQEKKKTEEAERQERKEKEEAERQERKEKEEADRKERLELEKMKLDAEMKLLQAKIEAGIIKNDPDGSGARSSDSGAKHPNCLTFKMGGMTSTFG
;
A
#
# COMPACT_ATOMS: atom_id res chain seq x y z
N MET A 1 -99.67 1.77 23.93
CA MET A 1 -98.38 1.07 23.94
C MET A 1 -97.67 1.45 22.66
N THR A 2 -96.62 2.26 22.72
CA THR A 2 -95.81 2.61 21.55
C THR A 2 -95.08 1.37 21.06
N THR A 3 -95.12 1.11 19.76
CA THR A 3 -94.51 -0.08 19.17
C THR A 3 -92.99 0.06 19.17
N MET A 4 -92.27 -1.05 19.24
CA MET A 4 -90.80 -1.07 19.22
C MET A 4 -90.22 -0.34 18.00
N GLU A 5 -90.94 -0.35 16.87
CA GLU A 5 -90.58 0.35 15.64
C GLU A 5 -90.67 1.89 15.76
N GLU A 6 -91.60 2.43 16.56
CA GLU A 6 -91.70 3.87 16.81
C GLU A 6 -90.59 4.37 17.73
N ILE A 7 -90.10 3.53 18.65
CA ILE A 7 -88.97 3.84 19.53
C ILE A 7 -87.68 3.92 18.71
N VAL A 8 -87.46 2.98 17.80
CA VAL A 8 -86.28 2.95 16.91
C VAL A 8 -86.33 4.07 15.86
N LYS A 9 -87.51 4.51 15.42
CA LYS A 9 -87.64 5.69 14.53
C LYS A 9 -87.45 7.02 15.27
N LYS A 10 -87.77 7.12 16.56
CA LYS A 10 -87.53 8.32 17.38
C LYS A 10 -86.10 8.41 17.91
N ALA A 11 -85.47 7.27 18.18
CA ALA A 11 -84.06 7.18 18.46
C ALA A 11 -83.32 7.12 17.12
N ASP A 12 -82.97 8.27 16.54
CA ASP A 12 -82.30 8.39 15.25
C ASP A 12 -80.85 7.86 15.34
N LEU A 13 -80.72 6.53 15.52
CA LEU A 13 -79.47 5.80 15.74
C LEU A 13 -78.66 5.63 14.44
N SER A 14 -79.22 6.09 13.32
CA SER A 14 -78.57 6.11 12.00
C SER A 14 -77.36 7.06 12.00
N GLY A 15 -77.52 8.26 12.58
CA GLY A 15 -76.45 9.25 12.76
C GLY A 15 -75.38 8.78 13.75
N TYR A 16 -75.77 8.17 14.88
CA TYR A 16 -74.81 7.64 15.86
C TYR A 16 -73.91 6.54 15.27
N ARG A 17 -74.46 5.69 14.39
CA ARG A 17 -73.68 4.67 13.66
C ARG A 17 -72.79 5.27 12.57
N SER A 18 -73.19 6.37 11.93
CA SER A 18 -72.34 7.05 10.94
C SER A 18 -71.22 7.84 11.61
N GLU A 19 -71.48 8.56 12.69
CA GLU A 19 -70.47 9.30 13.48
C GLU A 19 -69.41 8.36 14.05
N LYS A 20 -69.82 7.22 14.64
CA LYS A 20 -68.89 6.18 15.08
C LYS A 20 -68.01 5.66 13.92
N ARG A 21 -68.58 5.48 12.73
CA ARG A 21 -67.84 5.03 11.55
C ARG A 21 -66.85 6.11 11.07
N GLU A 22 -67.22 7.39 11.13
CA GLU A 22 -66.33 8.50 10.78
C GLU A 22 -65.18 8.66 11.79
N GLU A 23 -65.44 8.48 13.09
CA GLU A 23 -64.39 8.43 14.12
C GLU A 23 -63.38 7.30 13.85
N TYR A 24 -63.87 6.10 13.53
CA TYR A 24 -63.03 4.97 13.18
C TYR A 24 -62.17 5.23 11.93
N LEU A 25 -62.77 5.82 10.89
CA LEU A 25 -62.03 6.16 9.67
C LEU A 25 -60.96 7.23 9.94
N LYS A 26 -61.25 8.24 10.76
CA LYS A 26 -60.25 9.24 11.16
C LYS A 26 -59.07 8.61 11.90
N GLN A 27 -59.32 7.73 12.87
CA GLN A 27 -58.26 7.00 13.55
C GLN A 27 -57.45 6.11 12.59
N GLU A 28 -58.10 5.47 11.63
CA GLU A 28 -57.42 4.63 10.64
C GLU A 28 -56.52 5.45 9.73
N PHE A 29 -56.95 6.65 9.30
CA PHE A 29 -56.12 7.57 8.53
C PHE A 29 -54.93 8.11 9.34
N GLU A 30 -55.14 8.53 10.59
CA GLU A 30 -54.05 8.97 11.47
C GLU A 30 -53.00 7.85 11.67
N LEU A 31 -53.45 6.61 11.86
CA LEU A 31 -52.55 5.45 11.95
C LEU A 31 -51.80 5.17 10.64
N LEU A 32 -52.42 5.40 9.49
CA LEU A 32 -51.78 5.26 8.18
C LEU A 32 -50.70 6.33 7.98
N ASP A 33 -50.99 7.58 8.36
CA ASP A 33 -50.04 8.69 8.27
C ASP A 33 -48.84 8.47 9.19
N GLU A 34 -49.06 8.11 10.46
CA GLU A 34 -47.96 7.74 11.37
C GLU A 34 -47.11 6.59 10.82
N ARG A 35 -47.74 5.62 10.15
CA ARG A 35 -47.04 4.48 9.57
C ARG A 35 -46.24 4.89 8.35
N GLN A 36 -46.70 5.86 7.57
CA GLN A 36 -45.93 6.44 6.46
C GLN A 36 -44.75 7.25 6.98
N GLU A 37 -44.96 8.12 7.98
CA GLU A 37 -43.89 8.90 8.59
C GLU A 37 -42.78 8.01 9.17
N LYS A 38 -43.15 6.92 9.87
CA LYS A 38 -42.17 5.94 10.39
C LYS A 38 -41.39 5.24 9.28
N LYS A 39 -42.02 4.96 8.13
CA LYS A 39 -41.34 4.38 6.97
C LYS A 39 -40.38 5.38 6.32
N GLU A 40 -40.82 6.62 6.14
CA GLU A 40 -39.98 7.68 5.60
C GLU A 40 -38.78 7.96 6.52
N GLU A 41 -39.00 7.99 7.83
CA GLU A 41 -37.93 8.19 8.79
C GLU A 41 -36.91 7.03 8.74
N ALA A 42 -37.38 5.79 8.66
CA ALA A 42 -36.53 4.63 8.48
C ALA A 42 -35.71 4.71 7.18
N GLU A 43 -36.33 5.07 6.06
CA GLU A 43 -35.66 5.22 4.77
C GLU A 43 -34.62 6.37 4.80
N ARG A 44 -34.95 7.50 5.45
CA ARG A 44 -34.01 8.61 5.65
C ARG A 44 -32.82 8.20 6.50
N GLN A 45 -33.03 7.40 7.55
CA GLN A 45 -31.94 6.87 8.36
C GLN A 45 -31.08 5.87 7.57
N GLU A 46 -31.69 5.03 6.74
CA GLU A 46 -30.97 4.09 5.88
C GLU A 46 -30.09 4.83 4.87
N LYS A 47 -30.64 5.83 4.16
CA LYS A 47 -29.88 6.70 3.24
C LYS A 47 -28.72 7.42 3.91
N LYS A 48 -28.92 7.91 5.14
CA LYS A 48 -27.84 8.53 5.93
C LYS A 48 -26.72 7.54 6.25
N LYS A 49 -27.07 6.33 6.68
CA LYS A 49 -26.09 5.27 6.98
C LYS A 49 -25.36 4.82 5.72
N GLU A 50 -26.04 4.76 4.59
CA GLU A 50 -25.42 4.44 3.31
C GLU A 50 -24.43 5.54 2.89
N ALA A 51 -24.82 6.80 2.97
CA ALA A 51 -23.94 7.93 2.68
C ALA A 51 -22.70 7.93 3.58
N GLU A 52 -22.86 7.71 4.88
CA GLU A 52 -21.74 7.61 5.84
C GLU A 52 -20.77 6.46 5.48
N ARG A 53 -21.31 5.31 5.07
CA ARG A 53 -20.49 4.17 4.60
C ARG A 53 -19.73 4.51 3.32
N GLN A 54 -20.37 5.20 2.39
CA GLN A 54 -19.72 5.61 1.13
C GLN A 54 -18.61 6.65 1.39
N GLU A 55 -18.86 7.60 2.29
CA GLU A 55 -17.87 8.61 2.68
C GLU A 55 -16.64 7.97 3.33
N LYS A 56 -16.85 7.05 4.29
CA LYS A 56 -15.76 6.28 4.92
C LYS A 56 -14.93 5.51 3.89
N LYS A 57 -15.58 4.84 2.93
CA LYS A 57 -14.86 4.14 1.85
C LYS A 57 -14.00 5.09 1.02
N LYS A 58 -14.52 6.26 0.65
CA LYS A 58 -13.76 7.25 -0.12
C LYS A 58 -12.56 7.78 0.65
N THR A 59 -12.73 8.09 1.93
CA THR A 59 -11.63 8.58 2.77
C THR A 59 -10.56 7.53 2.98
N GLU A 60 -10.95 6.28 3.23
CA GLU A 60 -10.00 5.16 3.40
C GLU A 60 -9.24 4.86 2.10
N GLU A 61 -9.92 4.94 0.95
CA GLU A 61 -9.28 4.73 -0.36
C GLU A 61 -8.29 5.86 -0.68
N ALA A 62 -8.66 7.11 -0.41
CA ALA A 62 -7.79 8.27 -0.60
C ALA A 62 -6.54 8.17 0.29
N GLU A 63 -6.70 7.85 1.58
CA GLU A 63 -5.57 7.69 2.50
C GLU A 63 -4.65 6.53 2.06
N ARG A 64 -5.23 5.44 1.54
CA ARG A 64 -4.47 4.31 1.03
C ARG A 64 -3.67 4.68 -0.23
N GLN A 65 -4.24 5.48 -1.13
CA GLN A 65 -3.54 5.96 -2.31
C GLN A 65 -2.40 6.90 -1.92
N GLU A 66 -2.65 7.87 -1.03
CA GLU A 66 -1.64 8.82 -0.57
C GLU A 66 -0.44 8.11 0.09
N ARG A 67 -0.70 7.08 0.91
CA ARG A 67 0.37 6.26 1.50
C ARG A 67 1.22 5.55 0.44
N LYS A 68 0.60 5.01 -0.61
CA LYS A 68 1.32 4.34 -1.71
C LYS A 68 2.16 5.32 -2.50
N GLU A 69 1.63 6.49 -2.82
CA GLU A 69 2.35 7.55 -3.54
C GLU A 69 3.58 8.02 -2.74
N LYS A 70 3.42 8.21 -1.42
CA LYS A 70 4.53 8.56 -0.53
C LYS A 70 5.60 7.48 -0.49
N GLU A 71 5.21 6.21 -0.38
CA GLU A 71 6.15 5.09 -0.35
C GLU A 71 6.88 4.92 -1.69
N GLU A 72 6.18 5.14 -2.81
CA GLU A 72 6.76 5.09 -4.15
C GLU A 72 7.77 6.23 -4.36
N ALA A 73 7.41 7.46 -3.97
CA ALA A 73 8.31 8.60 -4.03
C ALA A 73 9.57 8.39 -3.18
N GLU A 74 9.43 7.89 -1.95
CA GLU A 74 10.58 7.59 -1.09
C GLU A 74 11.48 6.50 -1.69
N ARG A 75 10.87 5.44 -2.26
CA ARG A 75 11.63 4.39 -2.95
C ARG A 75 12.39 4.94 -4.15
N GLN A 76 11.78 5.85 -4.90
CA GLN A 76 12.41 6.45 -6.06
C GLN A 76 13.57 7.37 -5.66
N GLU A 77 13.40 8.21 -4.66
CA GLU A 77 14.47 9.07 -4.13
C GLU A 77 15.69 8.25 -3.65
N ARG A 78 15.44 7.13 -2.95
CA ARG A 78 16.52 6.21 -2.53
C ARG A 78 17.29 5.65 -3.73
N LYS A 79 16.58 5.22 -4.79
CA LYS A 79 17.21 4.70 -6.01
C LYS A 79 18.07 5.76 -6.71
N GLU A 80 17.54 6.97 -6.84
CA GLU A 80 18.26 8.07 -7.48
C GLU A 80 19.54 8.41 -6.71
N LYS A 81 19.47 8.41 -5.37
CA LYS A 81 20.63 8.64 -4.51
C LYS A 81 21.66 7.51 -4.62
N GLU A 82 21.24 6.25 -4.58
CA GLU A 82 22.14 5.12 -4.74
C GLU A 82 22.82 5.11 -6.12
N GLU A 83 22.10 5.49 -7.18
CA GLU A 83 22.65 5.60 -8.52
C GLU A 83 23.67 6.73 -8.63
N ALA A 84 23.38 7.90 -8.03
CA ALA A 84 24.30 9.03 -7.96
C ALA A 84 25.60 8.65 -7.22
N ASP A 85 25.48 8.03 -6.04
CA ASP A 85 26.63 7.59 -5.24
C ASP A 85 27.47 6.55 -6.00
N ARG A 86 26.83 5.62 -6.73
CA ARG A 86 27.52 4.63 -7.55
C ARG A 86 28.27 5.29 -8.70
N LYS A 87 27.65 6.26 -9.37
CA LYS A 87 28.26 7.00 -10.49
C LYS A 87 29.48 7.80 -10.03
N GLU A 88 29.37 8.49 -8.89
CA GLU A 88 30.49 9.24 -8.31
C GLU A 88 31.67 8.32 -7.96
N ARG A 89 31.39 7.14 -7.37
CA ARG A 89 32.46 6.15 -7.08
C ARG A 89 33.17 5.68 -8.33
N LEU A 90 32.43 5.36 -9.40
CA LEU A 90 33.01 4.93 -10.66
C LEU A 90 33.84 6.03 -11.31
N GLU A 91 33.38 7.28 -11.22
CA GLU A 91 34.11 8.43 -11.76
C GLU A 91 35.41 8.66 -10.97
N LEU A 92 35.37 8.56 -9.65
CA LEU A 92 36.55 8.66 -8.80
C LEU A 92 37.55 7.54 -9.07
N GLU A 93 37.08 6.30 -9.23
CA GLU A 93 37.92 5.15 -9.57
C GLU A 93 38.58 5.34 -10.95
N LYS A 94 37.82 5.82 -11.94
CA LYS A 94 38.35 6.15 -13.26
C LYS A 94 39.44 7.23 -13.17
N MET A 95 39.22 8.30 -12.42
CA MET A 95 40.22 9.36 -12.25
C MET A 95 41.49 8.84 -11.56
N LYS A 96 41.36 7.95 -10.57
CA LYS A 96 42.51 7.31 -9.92
C LYS A 96 43.31 6.46 -10.90
N LEU A 97 42.64 5.64 -11.69
CA LEU A 97 43.28 4.79 -12.69
C LEU A 97 43.98 5.64 -13.76
N ASP A 98 43.35 6.73 -14.22
CA ASP A 98 43.98 7.68 -15.15
C ASP A 98 45.23 8.34 -14.53
N ALA A 99 45.20 8.69 -13.24
CA ALA A 99 46.35 9.25 -12.55
C ALA A 99 47.50 8.23 -12.39
N GLU A 100 47.18 6.98 -12.04
CA GLU A 100 48.14 5.89 -11.95
C GLU A 100 48.79 5.59 -13.30
N MET A 101 48.01 5.56 -14.38
CA MET A 101 48.52 5.38 -15.74
C MET A 101 49.45 6.52 -16.16
N LYS A 102 49.09 7.77 -15.87
CA LYS A 102 49.97 8.93 -16.12
C LYS A 102 51.27 8.84 -15.34
N LEU A 103 51.21 8.40 -14.08
CA LEU A 103 52.39 8.25 -13.23
C LEU A 103 53.30 7.11 -13.71
N LEU A 104 52.73 6.00 -14.16
CA LEU A 104 53.49 4.91 -14.80
C LEU A 104 54.15 5.38 -16.09
N GLN A 105 53.42 6.12 -16.94
CA GLN A 105 53.94 6.67 -18.18
C GLN A 105 55.10 7.65 -17.93
N ALA A 106 54.97 8.54 -16.94
CA ALA A 106 56.05 9.43 -16.54
C ALA A 106 57.29 8.67 -16.02
N LYS A 107 57.11 7.56 -15.29
CA LYS A 107 58.23 6.71 -14.84
C LYS A 107 58.92 5.99 -15.99
N ILE A 108 58.18 5.59 -17.02
CA ILE A 108 58.73 5.00 -18.24
C ILE A 108 59.54 6.05 -19.01
N GLU A 109 58.99 7.25 -19.20
CA GLU A 109 59.68 8.38 -19.88
C GLU A 109 60.93 8.81 -19.13
N ALA A 110 60.92 8.78 -17.80
CA ALA A 110 62.09 9.05 -16.96
C ALA A 110 63.14 7.92 -16.99
N GLY A 111 62.88 6.81 -17.68
CA GLY A 111 63.78 5.65 -17.76
C GLY A 111 63.92 4.87 -16.45
N ILE A 112 63.05 5.13 -15.47
CA ILE A 112 63.03 4.43 -14.16
C ILE A 112 62.47 3.01 -14.33
N ILE A 113 61.50 2.85 -15.23
CA ILE A 113 60.89 1.56 -15.60
C ILE A 113 61.18 1.34 -17.08
N LYS A 114 61.70 0.16 -17.44
CA LYS A 114 61.84 -0.22 -18.85
C LYS A 114 60.48 -0.73 -19.35
N ASN A 115 59.98 -0.14 -20.43
CA ASN A 115 58.87 -0.71 -21.17
C ASN A 115 59.46 -1.78 -22.09
N ASP A 116 59.36 -3.04 -21.69
CA ASP A 116 59.64 -4.16 -22.58
C ASP A 116 58.32 -4.47 -23.33
N PRO A 117 58.19 -4.11 -24.64
CA PRO A 117 56.95 -4.33 -25.39
C PRO A 117 56.73 -5.80 -25.74
N ASP A 118 57.79 -6.60 -25.69
CA ASP A 118 57.73 -8.05 -25.78
C ASP A 118 57.59 -8.58 -24.36
N GLY A 119 56.45 -9.17 -24.02
CA GLY A 119 56.11 -9.65 -22.69
C GLY A 119 56.98 -10.80 -22.16
N SER A 120 58.30 -10.66 -22.14
CA SER A 120 59.20 -11.45 -21.29
C SER A 120 59.16 -10.88 -19.89
N GLY A 121 57.99 -10.96 -19.25
CA GLY A 121 57.88 -10.85 -17.81
C GLY A 121 58.87 -11.84 -17.22
N ALA A 122 59.83 -11.33 -16.46
CA ALA A 122 60.73 -12.14 -15.67
C ALA A 122 59.88 -13.13 -14.88
N ARG A 123 59.95 -14.41 -15.26
CA ARG A 123 59.45 -15.52 -14.45
C ARG A 123 60.29 -15.51 -13.17
N SER A 124 59.85 -14.79 -12.14
CA SER A 124 60.20 -15.17 -10.78
C SER A 124 59.55 -16.53 -10.56
N SER A 125 60.38 -17.55 -10.72
CA SER A 125 60.09 -18.90 -10.30
C SER A 125 60.10 -18.89 -8.78
N ASP A 126 58.99 -18.48 -8.18
CA ASP A 126 58.74 -18.70 -6.76
C ASP A 126 57.54 -19.62 -6.64
N SER A 127 57.85 -20.90 -6.69
CA SER A 127 56.95 -22.00 -6.39
C SER A 127 56.46 -21.87 -4.94
N GLY A 128 55.32 -21.22 -4.76
CA GLY A 128 54.74 -21.00 -3.44
C GLY A 128 53.24 -20.78 -3.51
N ALA A 129 52.50 -21.69 -4.16
CA ALA A 129 51.05 -21.69 -4.16
C ALA A 129 50.51 -21.90 -2.74
N LYS A 130 50.37 -20.83 -1.96
CA LYS A 130 49.46 -20.75 -0.83
C LYS A 130 48.16 -20.15 -1.36
N HIS A 131 47.27 -21.03 -1.79
CA HIS A 131 45.87 -20.69 -2.06
C HIS A 131 45.30 -20.12 -0.75
N PRO A 132 44.84 -18.86 -0.68
CA PRO A 132 44.37 -18.27 0.58
C PRO A 132 43.05 -18.88 1.07
N ASN A 133 42.39 -19.72 0.25
CA ASN A 133 41.08 -20.31 0.55
C ASN A 133 41.10 -21.85 0.73
N CYS A 134 42.27 -22.53 0.76
CA CYS A 134 42.27 -23.94 1.13
C CYS A 134 42.37 -24.09 2.66
N LEU A 135 41.26 -24.42 3.32
CA LEU A 135 41.30 -24.87 4.72
C LEU A 135 41.86 -26.29 4.76
N THR A 136 43.10 -26.44 5.21
CA THR A 136 43.68 -27.76 5.51
C THR A 136 43.38 -28.12 6.96
N PHE A 137 42.56 -29.16 7.17
CA PHE A 137 42.40 -29.79 8.48
C PHE A 137 43.30 -31.03 8.59
N LYS A 138 44.08 -31.11 9.67
CA LYS A 138 44.82 -32.33 10.05
C LYS A 138 44.07 -33.01 11.19
N MET A 139 43.51 -34.18 10.90
CA MET A 139 42.98 -35.11 11.91
C MET A 139 43.64 -36.47 11.70
N GLY A 140 44.32 -36.98 12.72
CA GLY A 140 44.68 -38.39 12.85
C GLY A 140 45.42 -39.05 11.67
N GLY A 141 46.32 -38.34 10.99
CA GLY A 141 47.20 -38.94 9.97
C GLY A 141 46.69 -38.93 8.54
N MET A 142 45.53 -38.35 8.25
CA MET A 142 45.06 -38.13 6.88
C MET A 142 44.88 -36.62 6.61
N THR A 143 45.53 -36.11 5.55
CA THR A 143 45.33 -34.74 5.06
C THR A 143 44.39 -34.78 3.87
N SER A 144 43.24 -34.12 3.99
CA SER A 144 42.28 -33.93 2.90
C SER A 144 42.23 -32.45 2.53
N THR A 145 42.31 -32.16 1.22
CA THR A 145 42.23 -30.81 0.66
C THR A 145 40.91 -30.67 -0.08
N PHE A 146 40.07 -29.71 0.33
CA PHE A 146 38.89 -29.30 -0.41
C PHE A 146 39.14 -27.94 -1.07
N GLY A 147 38.75 -27.85 -2.33
CA GLY A 147 38.70 -26.63 -3.15
C GLY A 147 37.34 -26.53 -3.83
#